data_AF-A0A0G4IV26-F1
#
_entry.id   AF-A0A0G4IV26-F1
#
_cell.length_a   1.000
_cell.length_b   1.000
_cell.length_c   1.000
_cell.angle_alpha   90.00
_cell.angle_beta   90.00
_cell.angle_gamma   90.00
#
_symmetry.space_group_name_H-M   'P 1'
#
loop_
_entity.id
_entity.type
_entity.pdbx_description
1 polymer ?
#
loop_
_entity_poly.entity_id
_entity_poly.type
_entity_poly.pdbx_seq_one_letter_code
_entity_poly.pdbx_strand_id
1 'polypeptide(L)'
;MVGKEDGAETNGQSFHWCTIPHNVDLFVDVTFLQGRLTSTTNVTIRPARFQESLATYVLDQSTLRVAIPSQVGGIRISIELNGASQWVSPGGQVEPTQAFMLFTMPYDLGAASSPISANVPYTSVAPGASVDFTTIQTQAIVFQAGLYRLGAGAQANLSPNVKWVHLAPGAFVRGAFVFNAPAGSKLRITGVGGVISGEEYVYEADTRNANFSQNTQADCYATCVIMLRVNNANGGTLTIRGVTVSSPPYHSFVAFPDGARMLMQVEYYHQVAAYYWQTDGLELFSSPVAGAVTTMRWSFFHSNDDVIKVYYSNLVVSDIVVWKGLNGPVIQWGWAPRKISNVSLTRIDVIHNRMQYDNHNLCLINAAKHYIDSYRAANSGADGSMIVANISITDLRAEGKVPCTMRIYPLTTLIGLRITNLHIDDWVDSAHLVSNDLAVQSGVNGAANGYIADEVSLSGGPAPGQGIHLTAYTVGDKVVVKNVDGTGTYNSAGRLPWFSAYWGKWNASASA
;
A
#
# COMPACT_ATOMS: atom_id res chain seq x y z
N MET A 1 12.51 -31.17 6.44
CA MET A 1 12.88 -30.06 5.54
C MET A 1 12.51 -28.80 6.27
N VAL A 2 13.50 -28.01 6.72
CA VAL A 2 13.21 -26.63 7.15
C VAL A 2 12.88 -25.90 5.86
N GLY A 3 11.62 -25.48 5.68
CA GLY A 3 11.17 -24.79 4.46
C GLY A 3 11.94 -23.48 4.29
N LYS A 4 12.08 -23.01 3.04
CA LYS A 4 12.48 -21.63 2.74
C LYS A 4 11.49 -20.71 3.43
N GLU A 5 11.96 -19.68 4.14
CA GLU A 5 11.08 -18.68 4.73
C GLU A 5 10.26 -18.00 3.63
N ASP A 6 8.98 -17.77 3.90
CA ASP A 6 8.03 -17.14 2.98
C ASP A 6 7.46 -15.83 3.53
N GLY A 7 7.85 -15.45 4.74
CA GLY A 7 7.41 -14.24 5.41
C GLY A 7 6.08 -14.36 6.16
N ALA A 8 5.41 -15.52 6.06
CA ALA A 8 4.18 -15.85 6.74
C ALA A 8 4.40 -16.66 8.03
N GLU A 9 5.64 -16.74 8.54
CA GLU A 9 5.99 -17.28 9.85
C GLU A 9 5.32 -16.44 10.95
N THR A 10 4.05 -16.74 11.18
CA THR A 10 3.12 -16.01 12.05
C THR A 10 2.91 -16.78 13.35
N ASN A 11 2.60 -16.06 14.42
CA ASN A 11 2.26 -16.59 15.74
C ASN A 11 0.73 -16.77 15.88
N GLY A 12 0.10 -17.41 14.89
CA GLY A 12 -1.34 -17.68 14.88
C GLY A 12 -2.21 -16.46 14.57
N GLN A 13 -1.66 -15.42 13.93
CA GLN A 13 -2.46 -14.27 13.50
C GLN A 13 -3.47 -14.66 12.41
N SER A 14 -4.67 -14.08 12.45
CA SER A 14 -5.65 -14.16 11.38
C SER A 14 -6.24 -12.80 11.05
N PHE A 15 -6.75 -12.65 9.83
CA PHE A 15 -7.29 -11.39 9.33
C PHE A 15 -8.77 -11.58 8.93
N HIS A 16 -9.67 -11.03 9.74
CA HIS A 16 -11.11 -11.04 9.47
C HIS A 16 -11.54 -9.67 8.96
N TRP A 17 -12.52 -9.61 8.06
CA TRP A 17 -13.09 -8.35 7.62
C TRP A 17 -14.56 -8.49 7.25
N CYS A 18 -15.26 -7.36 7.24
CA CYS A 18 -16.63 -7.25 6.74
C CYS A 18 -16.74 -6.01 5.85
N THR A 19 -17.36 -6.15 4.68
CA THR A 19 -17.66 -5.04 3.79
C THR A 19 -19.16 -4.76 3.80
N ILE A 20 -19.56 -3.54 4.18
CA ILE A 20 -20.95 -3.10 4.26
C ILE A 20 -21.13 -1.86 3.36
N PRO A 21 -21.72 -2.03 2.16
CA PRO A 21 -22.06 -0.89 1.33
C PRO A 21 -23.35 -0.22 1.82
N HIS A 22 -23.37 1.11 1.92
CA HIS A 22 -24.51 1.86 2.44
C HIS A 22 -24.53 3.31 1.95
N ASN A 23 -25.72 3.91 1.89
CA ASN A 23 -25.91 5.32 1.55
C ASN A 23 -26.64 6.11 2.65
N VAL A 24 -26.91 5.47 3.80
CA VAL A 24 -27.57 6.06 4.97
C VAL A 24 -26.74 5.77 6.21
N ASP A 25 -26.89 6.60 7.24
CA ASP A 25 -26.29 6.32 8.55
C ASP A 25 -26.80 4.96 9.05
N LEU A 26 -25.90 4.17 9.65
CA LEU A 26 -26.24 2.84 10.15
C LEU A 26 -25.55 2.55 11.48
N PHE A 27 -26.08 1.56 12.20
CA PHE A 27 -25.39 0.95 13.31
C PHE A 27 -24.82 -0.40 12.88
N VAL A 28 -23.54 -0.64 13.19
CA VAL A 28 -22.91 -1.95 13.07
C VAL A 28 -22.72 -2.53 14.45
N ASP A 29 -23.29 -3.71 14.67
CA ASP A 29 -23.07 -4.48 15.89
C ASP A 29 -21.95 -5.48 15.65
N VAL A 30 -20.89 -5.37 16.47
CA VAL A 30 -19.72 -6.24 16.44
C VAL A 30 -19.72 -7.07 17.72
N THR A 31 -19.99 -8.37 17.58
CA THR A 31 -19.97 -9.32 18.69
C THR A 31 -18.63 -10.04 18.75
N PHE A 32 -17.87 -9.81 19.81
CA PHE A 32 -16.62 -10.50 20.09
C PHE A 32 -16.92 -11.91 20.59
N LEU A 33 -16.45 -12.92 19.85
CA LEU A 33 -16.63 -14.34 20.23
C LEU A 33 -15.67 -14.78 21.35
N GLN A 34 -14.65 -13.97 21.65
CA GLN A 34 -13.65 -14.21 22.69
C GLN A 34 -13.32 -12.89 23.40
N GLY A 35 -12.91 -13.00 24.67
CA GLY A 35 -12.69 -11.83 25.53
C GLY A 35 -13.98 -11.32 26.17
N ARG A 36 -13.89 -10.24 26.93
CA ARG A 36 -15.03 -9.60 27.60
C ARG A 36 -15.00 -8.10 27.36
N LEU A 37 -16.09 -7.57 26.81
CA LEU A 37 -16.30 -6.15 26.65
C LEU A 37 -16.91 -5.58 27.93
N THR A 38 -16.13 -4.82 28.69
CA THR A 38 -16.61 -4.19 29.94
C THR A 38 -17.03 -2.74 29.77
N SER A 39 -16.48 -2.03 28.78
CA SER A 39 -16.79 -0.63 28.47
C SER A 39 -16.29 -0.28 27.06
N THR A 40 -16.71 0.87 26.53
CA THR A 40 -16.20 1.36 25.24
C THR A 40 -14.72 1.72 25.28
N THR A 41 -14.14 2.03 26.44
CA THR A 41 -12.69 2.30 26.57
C THR A 41 -11.85 1.03 26.47
N ASN A 42 -12.48 -0.15 26.55
CA ASN A 42 -11.82 -1.42 26.23
C ASN A 42 -11.73 -1.68 24.73
N VAL A 43 -12.19 -0.76 23.87
CA VAL A 43 -12.08 -0.91 22.42
C VAL A 43 -11.23 0.21 21.84
N THR A 44 -10.25 -0.19 21.03
CA THR A 44 -9.49 0.71 20.17
C THR A 44 -10.05 0.64 18.75
N ILE A 45 -10.37 1.79 18.18
CA ILE A 45 -10.74 1.98 16.77
C ILE A 45 -9.57 2.65 16.08
N ARG A 46 -9.04 2.00 15.05
CA ARG A 46 -7.98 2.55 14.20
C ARG A 46 -8.47 2.76 12.78
N PRO A 47 -8.09 3.83 12.05
CA PRO A 47 -7.24 4.92 12.51
C PRO A 47 -7.83 5.75 13.66
N ALA A 48 -6.99 6.25 14.55
CA ALA A 48 -7.38 6.94 15.78
C ALA A 48 -8.24 8.19 15.55
N ARG A 49 -8.19 8.81 14.37
CA ARG A 49 -9.12 9.91 14.01
C ARG A 49 -10.59 9.49 14.06
N PHE A 50 -10.87 8.19 14.00
CA PHE A 50 -12.23 7.62 14.12
C PHE A 50 -12.62 7.25 15.55
N GLN A 51 -11.67 7.15 16.49
CA GLN A 51 -11.94 6.75 17.87
C GLN A 51 -12.96 7.68 18.56
N GLU A 52 -12.79 8.99 18.40
CA GLU A 52 -13.65 9.99 19.04
C GLU A 52 -14.75 10.53 18.10
N SER A 53 -14.58 10.37 16.79
CA SER A 53 -15.57 10.86 15.81
C SER A 53 -16.71 9.87 15.55
N LEU A 54 -16.57 8.61 15.95
CA LEU A 54 -17.64 7.61 15.86
C LEU A 54 -18.25 7.35 17.24
N ALA A 55 -19.58 7.42 17.32
CA ALA A 55 -20.28 7.05 18.54
C ALA A 55 -20.28 5.53 18.72
N THR A 56 -19.93 5.07 19.92
CA THR A 56 -19.90 3.65 20.27
C THR A 56 -20.73 3.37 21.52
N TYR A 57 -21.34 2.18 21.58
CA TYR A 57 -22.20 1.76 22.68
C TYR A 57 -21.91 0.30 23.03
N VAL A 58 -21.76 -0.01 24.31
CA VAL A 58 -21.73 -1.40 24.79
C VAL A 58 -23.18 -1.86 24.95
N LEU A 59 -23.60 -2.84 24.15
CA LEU A 59 -24.95 -3.41 24.25
C LEU A 59 -25.01 -4.53 25.30
N ASP A 60 -23.95 -5.32 25.39
CA ASP A 60 -23.78 -6.41 26.35
C ASP A 60 -22.28 -6.69 26.58
N GLN A 61 -21.95 -7.76 27.32
CA GLN A 61 -20.57 -8.11 27.68
C GLN A 61 -19.69 -8.60 26.52
N SER A 62 -20.22 -8.62 25.30
CA SER A 62 -19.56 -9.11 24.08
C SER A 62 -19.86 -8.27 22.84
N THR A 63 -20.88 -7.41 22.85
CA THR A 63 -21.33 -6.69 21.65
C THR A 63 -21.11 -5.18 21.75
N LEU A 64 -20.31 -4.65 20.83
CA LEU A 64 -20.12 -3.23 20.60
C LEU A 64 -20.97 -2.77 19.42
N ARG A 65 -21.78 -1.73 19.61
CA ARG A 65 -22.44 -1.02 18.53
C ARG A 65 -21.63 0.19 18.11
N VAL A 66 -21.40 0.36 16.82
CA VAL A 66 -20.70 1.51 16.23
C VAL A 66 -21.66 2.26 15.30
N ALA A 67 -21.80 3.56 15.49
CA ALA A 67 -22.53 4.44 14.57
C ALA A 67 -21.63 4.79 13.37
N ILE A 68 -22.05 4.38 12.18
CA ILE A 68 -21.33 4.63 10.93
C ILE A 68 -22.12 5.66 10.13
N PRO A 69 -21.62 6.90 9.99
CA PRO A 69 -22.27 7.91 9.17
C PRO A 69 -22.15 7.57 7.68
N SER A 70 -23.17 7.94 6.91
CA SER A 70 -23.09 7.97 5.47
C SER A 70 -22.11 9.05 5.03
N GLN A 71 -21.03 8.64 4.37
CA GLN A 71 -20.06 9.57 3.82
C GLN A 71 -19.52 9.05 2.50
N VAL A 72 -19.24 9.97 1.56
CA VAL A 72 -18.77 9.64 0.20
C VAL A 72 -17.58 8.69 0.26
N GLY A 73 -16.58 8.99 1.08
CA GLY A 73 -15.41 8.14 1.20
C GLY A 73 -15.67 6.79 1.86
N GLY A 74 -16.80 6.55 2.53
CA GLY A 74 -16.99 5.42 3.43
C GLY A 74 -15.98 5.40 4.59
N ILE A 75 -15.84 4.29 5.32
CA ILE A 75 -14.90 4.13 6.44
C ILE A 75 -14.12 2.82 6.28
N ARG A 76 -12.83 2.83 6.65
CA ARG A 76 -12.02 1.60 6.81
C ARG A 76 -11.38 1.66 8.19
N ILE A 77 -11.89 0.85 9.11
CA ILE A 77 -11.42 0.84 10.50
C ILE A 77 -11.12 -0.56 10.98
N SER A 78 -10.09 -0.68 11.82
CA SER A 78 -9.92 -1.83 12.71
C SER A 78 -10.67 -1.58 14.01
N ILE A 79 -11.31 -2.62 14.52
CA ILE A 79 -11.99 -2.60 15.83
C ILE A 79 -11.33 -3.66 16.70
N GLU A 80 -10.67 -3.21 17.78
CA GLU A 80 -9.75 -4.03 18.56
C GLU A 80 -10.19 -4.08 20.02
N LEU A 81 -10.43 -5.28 20.55
CA LEU A 81 -10.73 -5.46 21.96
C LEU A 81 -9.43 -5.49 22.78
N ASN A 82 -9.21 -4.45 23.58
CA ASN A 82 -8.07 -4.33 24.47
C ASN A 82 -8.14 -5.43 25.55
N GLY A 83 -7.03 -6.13 25.77
CA GLY A 83 -6.96 -7.25 26.73
C GLY A 83 -7.50 -8.59 26.21
N ALA A 84 -7.96 -8.65 24.96
CA ALA A 84 -8.11 -9.92 24.23
C ALA A 84 -6.73 -10.44 23.77
N SER A 85 -6.69 -11.57 23.04
CA SER A 85 -5.43 -12.09 22.48
C SER A 85 -4.78 -11.05 21.56
N GLN A 86 -3.64 -10.53 22.00
CA GLN A 86 -2.78 -9.61 21.26
C GLN A 86 -1.44 -10.28 21.01
N TRP A 87 -0.85 -9.98 19.86
CA TRP A 87 0.53 -10.31 19.58
C TRP A 87 1.41 -9.10 19.84
N VAL A 88 2.56 -9.35 20.45
CA VAL A 88 3.60 -8.35 20.68
C VAL A 88 4.84 -8.78 19.89
N SER A 89 5.34 -7.89 19.04
CA SER A 89 6.58 -8.13 18.30
C SER A 89 7.80 -8.06 19.22
N PRO A 90 8.97 -8.56 18.77
CA PRO A 90 10.23 -8.32 19.47
C PRO A 90 10.56 -6.83 19.68
N GLY A 91 10.13 -5.95 18.76
CA GLY A 91 10.28 -4.51 18.86
C GLY A 91 9.24 -3.81 19.75
N GLY A 92 8.32 -4.56 20.36
CA GLY A 92 7.27 -4.03 21.23
C GLY A 92 6.05 -3.48 20.50
N GLN A 93 5.94 -3.64 19.19
CA GLN A 93 4.71 -3.36 18.45
C GLN A 93 3.59 -4.29 18.93
N VAL A 94 2.37 -3.78 19.06
CA VAL A 94 1.22 -4.55 19.55
C VAL A 94 0.10 -4.50 18.52
N GLU A 95 -0.41 -5.67 18.14
CA GLU A 95 -1.56 -5.81 17.24
C GLU A 95 -2.48 -6.96 17.70
N PRO A 96 -3.77 -6.97 17.30
CA PRO A 96 -4.64 -8.11 17.57
C PRO A 96 -4.13 -9.41 16.95
N THR A 97 -4.18 -10.52 17.68
CA THR A 97 -3.95 -11.84 17.07
C THR A 97 -5.07 -12.20 16.09
N GLN A 98 -6.29 -11.76 16.37
CA GLN A 98 -7.47 -11.97 15.54
C GLN A 98 -7.95 -10.60 15.06
N ALA A 99 -7.38 -10.11 13.96
CA ALA A 99 -7.72 -8.79 13.44
C ALA A 99 -9.15 -8.77 12.89
N PHE A 100 -9.88 -7.67 13.10
CA PHE A 100 -11.17 -7.42 12.45
C PHE A 100 -11.16 -6.04 11.80
N MET A 101 -11.45 -6.00 10.50
CA MET A 101 -11.64 -4.77 9.73
C MET A 101 -13.11 -4.59 9.34
N LEU A 102 -13.63 -3.38 9.51
CA LEU A 102 -14.89 -2.94 8.94
C LEU A 102 -14.61 -2.01 7.75
N PHE A 103 -15.08 -2.39 6.57
CA PHE A 103 -15.04 -1.59 5.37
C PHE A 103 -16.43 -1.13 5.00
N THR A 104 -16.62 0.17 4.87
CA THR A 104 -17.87 0.77 4.40
C THR A 104 -17.59 1.65 3.21
N MET A 105 -18.58 1.74 2.31
CA MET A 105 -18.52 2.53 1.09
C MET A 105 -19.94 2.80 0.58
N PRO A 106 -20.15 3.77 -0.31
CA PRO A 106 -21.44 3.96 -0.96
C PRO A 106 -21.86 2.69 -1.74
N TYR A 107 -23.14 2.31 -1.64
CA TYR A 107 -23.69 1.17 -2.37
C TYR A 107 -23.74 1.43 -3.88
N ASP A 108 -24.13 2.65 -4.28
CA ASP A 108 -24.19 3.06 -5.67
C ASP A 108 -22.99 3.93 -6.01
N LEU A 109 -22.08 3.38 -6.81
CA LEU A 109 -20.90 4.08 -7.33
C LEU A 109 -21.10 4.57 -8.77
N GLY A 110 -22.35 4.64 -9.23
CA GLY A 110 -22.79 5.10 -10.54
C GLY A 110 -22.62 4.05 -11.64
N ALA A 111 -23.13 4.36 -12.85
CA ALA A 111 -23.13 3.44 -13.99
C ALA A 111 -21.73 2.94 -14.41
N ALA A 112 -20.67 3.68 -14.08
CA ALA A 112 -19.29 3.26 -14.32
C ALA A 112 -18.82 2.10 -13.41
N SER A 113 -19.65 1.67 -12.45
CA SER A 113 -19.31 0.63 -11.47
C SER A 113 -19.87 -0.76 -11.81
N SER A 114 -20.81 -0.88 -12.75
CA SER A 114 -21.32 -2.17 -13.22
C SER A 114 -21.54 -2.20 -14.74
N PRO A 115 -21.10 -3.27 -15.46
CA PRO A 115 -21.35 -3.41 -16.89
C PRO A 115 -22.84 -3.55 -17.21
N ILE A 116 -23.65 -4.03 -16.26
CA ILE A 116 -25.10 -4.17 -16.40
C ILE A 116 -25.73 -2.78 -16.51
N SER A 117 -25.47 -1.90 -15.54
CA SER A 117 -25.99 -0.52 -15.55
C SER A 117 -25.44 0.30 -16.71
N ALA A 118 -24.25 -0.04 -17.22
CA ALA A 118 -23.63 0.62 -18.36
C ALA A 118 -24.07 0.06 -19.72
N ASN A 119 -24.96 -0.94 -19.76
CA ASN A 119 -25.36 -1.66 -20.98
C ASN A 119 -24.17 -2.19 -21.81
N VAL A 120 -23.11 -2.65 -21.14
CA VAL A 120 -21.95 -3.26 -21.78
C VAL A 120 -22.20 -4.75 -21.98
N PRO A 121 -21.99 -5.32 -23.20
CA PRO A 121 -22.16 -6.76 -23.42
C PRO A 121 -21.27 -7.58 -22.48
N TYR A 122 -21.87 -8.55 -21.79
CA TYR A 122 -21.20 -9.32 -20.75
C TYR A 122 -21.49 -10.82 -20.82
N THR A 123 -20.55 -11.62 -20.32
CA THR A 123 -20.74 -13.04 -20.02
C THR A 123 -20.94 -13.19 -18.52
N SER A 124 -22.05 -13.80 -18.09
CA SER A 124 -22.29 -14.10 -16.69
C SER A 124 -21.67 -15.45 -16.33
N VAL A 125 -20.95 -15.50 -15.21
CA VAL A 125 -20.34 -16.74 -14.69
C VAL A 125 -21.19 -17.27 -13.55
N ALA A 126 -21.64 -18.52 -13.66
CA ALA A 126 -22.35 -19.21 -12.58
C ALA A 126 -21.36 -19.86 -11.60
N PRO A 127 -21.64 -19.87 -10.28
CA PRO A 127 -20.82 -20.59 -9.31
C PRO A 127 -20.63 -22.06 -9.72
N GLY A 128 -19.39 -22.57 -9.63
CA GLY A 128 -19.03 -23.93 -10.03
C GLY A 128 -18.90 -24.18 -11.55
N ALA A 129 -19.16 -23.19 -12.40
CA ALA A 129 -18.97 -23.34 -13.85
C ALA A 129 -17.48 -23.40 -14.22
N SER A 130 -17.13 -24.35 -15.09
CA SER A 130 -15.84 -24.34 -15.80
C SER A 130 -15.94 -23.38 -16.98
N VAL A 131 -15.16 -22.31 -16.96
CA VAL A 131 -15.15 -21.28 -18.00
C VAL A 131 -13.77 -21.18 -18.62
N ASP A 132 -13.70 -21.29 -19.95
CA ASP A 132 -12.50 -20.93 -20.71
C ASP A 132 -12.52 -19.43 -21.02
N PHE A 133 -11.81 -18.67 -20.18
CA PHE A 133 -11.73 -17.21 -20.27
C PHE A 133 -11.08 -16.69 -21.56
N THR A 134 -10.33 -17.54 -22.29
CA THR A 134 -9.66 -17.15 -23.53
C THR A 134 -10.62 -17.04 -24.72
N THR A 135 -11.79 -17.67 -24.63
CA THR A 135 -12.77 -17.76 -25.72
C THR A 135 -13.90 -16.73 -25.63
N ILE A 136 -13.96 -15.96 -24.54
CA ILE A 136 -15.05 -15.00 -24.28
C ILE A 136 -15.08 -13.92 -25.37
N GLN A 137 -16.25 -13.70 -25.97
CA GLN A 137 -16.46 -12.71 -27.04
C GLN A 137 -17.06 -11.39 -26.56
N THR A 138 -17.58 -11.36 -25.33
CA THR A 138 -18.17 -10.16 -24.73
C THR A 138 -17.11 -9.24 -24.15
N GLN A 139 -17.47 -7.98 -23.91
CA GLN A 139 -16.55 -6.97 -23.38
C GLN A 139 -16.38 -7.04 -21.87
N ALA A 140 -17.34 -7.66 -21.18
CA ALA A 140 -17.32 -7.79 -19.74
C ALA A 140 -17.56 -9.24 -19.29
N ILE A 141 -17.13 -9.52 -18.06
CA ILE A 141 -17.43 -10.73 -17.31
C ILE A 141 -18.09 -10.30 -16.01
N VAL A 142 -19.20 -10.94 -15.65
CA VAL A 142 -19.91 -10.71 -14.39
C VAL A 142 -19.91 -11.97 -13.56
N PHE A 143 -19.28 -11.90 -12.39
CA PHE A 143 -19.44 -12.89 -11.33
C PHE A 143 -20.61 -12.45 -10.45
N GLN A 144 -21.65 -13.28 -10.39
CA GLN A 144 -22.78 -13.08 -9.48
C GLN A 144 -22.38 -13.41 -8.03
N ALA A 145 -23.27 -13.20 -7.08
CA ALA A 145 -23.03 -13.65 -5.70
C ALA A 145 -22.80 -15.18 -5.67
N GLY A 146 -21.76 -15.62 -4.97
CA GLY A 146 -21.40 -17.03 -4.88
C GLY A 146 -19.89 -17.29 -4.86
N LEU A 147 -19.52 -18.55 -4.68
CA LEU A 147 -18.12 -19.01 -4.63
C LEU A 147 -17.68 -19.56 -5.99
N TYR A 148 -16.55 -19.06 -6.48
CA TYR A 148 -15.92 -19.47 -7.73
C TYR A 148 -14.50 -19.95 -7.46
N ARG A 149 -14.07 -20.99 -8.17
CA ARG A 149 -12.73 -21.58 -7.99
C ARG A 149 -12.10 -21.81 -9.36
N LEU A 150 -10.99 -21.14 -9.61
CA LEU A 150 -10.17 -21.39 -10.80
C LEU A 150 -9.22 -22.58 -10.56
N GLY A 151 -8.82 -22.81 -9.31
CA GLY A 151 -7.88 -23.86 -8.92
C GLY A 151 -6.44 -23.36 -8.81
N ALA A 152 -5.65 -24.06 -8.00
CA ALA A 152 -4.25 -23.73 -7.70
C ALA A 152 -3.33 -23.68 -8.94
N GLY A 153 -3.67 -24.42 -10.01
CA GLY A 153 -2.87 -24.52 -11.23
C GLY A 153 -3.39 -23.71 -12.42
N ALA A 154 -4.28 -22.74 -12.19
CA ALA A 154 -4.85 -21.92 -13.27
C ALA A 154 -5.07 -20.47 -12.85
N GLN A 155 -5.01 -19.56 -13.81
CA GLN A 155 -5.43 -18.15 -13.67
C GLN A 155 -6.35 -17.80 -14.84
N ALA A 156 -7.23 -16.81 -14.66
CA ALA A 156 -8.14 -16.37 -15.70
C ALA A 156 -7.39 -15.53 -16.75
N ASN A 157 -6.85 -16.22 -17.76
CA ASN A 157 -6.30 -15.59 -18.95
C ASN A 157 -7.45 -15.05 -19.81
N LEU A 158 -7.72 -13.76 -19.70
CA LEU A 158 -8.86 -13.13 -20.35
C LEU A 158 -8.60 -12.96 -21.84
N SER A 159 -9.63 -13.21 -22.66
CA SER A 159 -9.56 -12.90 -24.09
C SER A 159 -9.29 -11.40 -24.33
N PRO A 160 -8.71 -11.02 -25.48
CA PRO A 160 -8.49 -9.60 -25.81
C PRO A 160 -9.76 -8.75 -25.89
N ASN A 161 -10.95 -9.37 -25.99
CA ASN A 161 -12.23 -8.67 -26.00
C ASN A 161 -12.63 -8.16 -24.62
N VAL A 162 -12.23 -8.85 -23.56
CA VAL A 162 -12.63 -8.56 -22.19
C VAL A 162 -11.86 -7.34 -21.68
N LYS A 163 -12.62 -6.30 -21.35
CA LYS A 163 -12.14 -5.02 -20.80
C LYS A 163 -12.69 -4.75 -19.41
N TRP A 164 -13.64 -5.55 -18.94
CA TRP A 164 -14.28 -5.32 -17.64
C TRP A 164 -14.52 -6.62 -16.89
N VAL A 165 -13.90 -6.78 -15.73
CA VAL A 165 -14.26 -7.82 -14.75
C VAL A 165 -15.11 -7.18 -13.66
N HIS A 166 -16.32 -7.70 -13.46
CA HIS A 166 -17.24 -7.23 -12.44
C HIS A 166 -17.57 -8.33 -11.44
N LEU A 167 -17.45 -8.02 -10.15
CA LEU A 167 -17.80 -8.91 -9.03
C LEU A 167 -19.02 -8.33 -8.29
N ALA A 168 -20.17 -8.98 -8.39
CA ALA A 168 -21.34 -8.57 -7.63
C ALA A 168 -21.08 -8.64 -6.10
N PRO A 169 -21.82 -7.89 -5.27
CA PRO A 169 -21.75 -8.06 -3.82
C PRO A 169 -21.96 -9.52 -3.42
N GLY A 170 -21.04 -10.08 -2.62
CA GLY A 170 -21.08 -11.50 -2.23
C GLY A 170 -20.46 -12.47 -3.24
N ALA A 171 -19.89 -11.99 -4.34
CA ALA A 171 -19.04 -12.80 -5.20
C ALA A 171 -17.67 -13.02 -4.54
N PHE A 172 -17.25 -14.28 -4.44
CA PHE A 172 -15.95 -14.68 -3.92
C PHE A 172 -15.24 -15.56 -4.94
N VAL A 173 -14.23 -15.01 -5.62
CA VAL A 173 -13.50 -15.70 -6.68
C VAL A 173 -12.13 -16.11 -6.18
N ARG A 174 -11.88 -17.42 -6.04
CA ARG A 174 -10.55 -17.97 -5.80
C ARG A 174 -9.79 -18.06 -7.12
N GLY A 175 -8.87 -17.13 -7.34
CA GLY A 175 -8.07 -17.04 -8.55
C GLY A 175 -7.48 -15.65 -8.80
N ALA A 176 -6.82 -15.52 -9.95
CA ALA A 176 -6.20 -14.28 -10.43
C ALA A 176 -6.64 -13.95 -11.87
N PHE A 177 -6.54 -12.68 -12.29
CA PHE A 177 -6.96 -12.21 -13.61
C PHE A 177 -5.81 -11.63 -14.43
N VAL A 178 -5.70 -12.07 -15.68
CA VAL A 178 -4.72 -11.57 -16.66
C VAL A 178 -5.45 -10.91 -17.83
N PHE A 179 -5.36 -9.59 -17.95
CA PHE A 179 -5.90 -8.83 -19.06
C PHE A 179 -4.96 -8.85 -20.27
N ASN A 180 -5.48 -9.34 -21.39
CA ASN A 180 -4.79 -9.38 -22.69
C ASN A 180 -5.39 -8.42 -23.72
N ALA A 181 -6.24 -7.50 -23.28
CA ALA A 181 -6.84 -6.48 -24.15
C ALA A 181 -5.75 -5.68 -24.90
N PRO A 182 -6.05 -5.14 -26.10
CA PRO A 182 -5.09 -4.32 -26.85
C PRO A 182 -4.63 -3.07 -26.08
N ALA A 183 -3.45 -2.56 -26.40
CA ALA A 183 -2.96 -1.28 -25.91
C ALA A 183 -3.97 -0.14 -26.18
N GLY A 184 -4.03 0.84 -25.29
CA GLY A 184 -5.04 1.91 -25.35
C GLY A 184 -6.43 1.52 -24.84
N SER A 185 -6.64 0.28 -24.38
CA SER A 185 -7.94 -0.16 -23.87
C SER A 185 -8.35 0.55 -22.56
N LYS A 186 -9.66 0.68 -22.37
CA LYS A 186 -10.28 1.16 -21.12
C LYS A 186 -10.67 -0.04 -20.26
N LEU A 187 -9.78 -0.41 -19.35
CA LEU A 187 -9.93 -1.56 -18.47
C LEU A 187 -10.67 -1.18 -17.19
N ARG A 188 -11.45 -2.12 -16.66
CA ARG A 188 -12.20 -1.96 -15.42
C ARG A 188 -12.20 -3.24 -14.59
N ILE A 189 -12.00 -3.09 -13.29
CA ILE A 189 -12.14 -4.12 -12.28
C ILE A 189 -13.03 -3.52 -11.20
N THR A 190 -14.29 -3.91 -11.15
CA THR A 190 -15.26 -3.29 -10.24
C THR A 190 -16.07 -4.31 -9.49
N GLY A 191 -16.58 -3.94 -8.32
CA GLY A 191 -17.44 -4.85 -7.58
C GLY A 191 -17.49 -4.54 -6.11
N VAL A 192 -18.52 -3.80 -5.70
CA VAL A 192 -18.72 -3.40 -4.31
C VAL A 192 -18.95 -4.65 -3.44
N GLY A 193 -17.98 -4.98 -2.58
CA GLY A 193 -18.05 -6.18 -1.74
C GLY A 193 -17.76 -7.50 -2.48
N GLY A 194 -17.22 -7.44 -3.69
CA GLY A 194 -16.67 -8.59 -4.39
C GLY A 194 -15.24 -8.90 -3.95
N VAL A 195 -14.88 -10.18 -3.87
CA VAL A 195 -13.57 -10.65 -3.41
C VAL A 195 -12.85 -11.45 -4.49
N ILE A 196 -11.56 -11.16 -4.67
CA ILE A 196 -10.60 -11.93 -5.47
C ILE A 196 -9.57 -12.51 -4.50
N SER A 197 -9.55 -13.83 -4.30
CA SER A 197 -8.70 -14.49 -3.32
C SER A 197 -7.64 -15.35 -3.98
N GLY A 198 -6.39 -15.18 -3.58
CA GLY A 198 -5.25 -15.99 -4.00
C GLY A 198 -5.02 -17.23 -3.13
N GLU A 199 -5.93 -17.55 -2.21
CA GLU A 199 -5.75 -18.57 -1.16
C GLU A 199 -5.46 -20.00 -1.66
N GLU A 200 -5.69 -20.29 -2.95
CA GLU A 200 -5.36 -21.60 -3.54
C GLU A 200 -3.96 -21.65 -4.15
N TYR A 201 -3.30 -20.51 -4.34
CA TYR A 201 -1.94 -20.42 -4.86
C TYR A 201 -0.94 -20.54 -3.71
N VAL A 202 0.13 -21.31 -3.95
CA VAL A 202 1.29 -21.34 -3.05
C VAL A 202 2.09 -20.05 -3.14
N TYR A 203 2.91 -19.73 -2.14
CA TYR A 203 3.86 -18.62 -2.22
C TYR A 203 4.76 -18.76 -3.47
N GLU A 204 4.98 -17.65 -4.18
CA GLU A 204 5.68 -17.63 -5.47
C GLU A 204 5.15 -18.69 -6.46
N ALA A 205 3.84 -18.92 -6.53
CA ALA A 205 3.23 -19.82 -7.50
C ALA A 205 3.62 -19.42 -8.93
N ASP A 206 4.41 -20.26 -9.62
CA ASP A 206 5.05 -19.90 -10.88
C ASP A 206 4.35 -20.55 -12.07
N THR A 207 3.88 -19.74 -13.02
CA THR A 207 3.17 -20.20 -14.22
C THR A 207 4.01 -21.05 -15.17
N ARG A 208 5.34 -21.06 -15.00
CA ARG A 208 6.25 -21.96 -15.72
C ARG A 208 6.19 -23.40 -15.21
N ASN A 209 5.78 -23.60 -13.96
CA ASN A 209 5.80 -24.88 -13.29
C ASN A 209 4.46 -25.62 -13.45
N ALA A 210 4.52 -26.96 -13.42
CA ALA A 210 3.31 -27.78 -13.40
C ALA A 210 2.45 -27.44 -12.17
N ASN A 211 1.15 -27.22 -12.40
CA ASN A 211 0.17 -26.83 -11.36
C ASN A 211 0.57 -25.57 -10.56
N PHE A 212 1.38 -24.69 -11.15
CA PHE A 212 1.88 -23.47 -10.52
C PHE A 212 2.57 -23.72 -9.17
N SER A 213 3.34 -24.80 -9.05
CA SER A 213 4.16 -25.03 -7.86
C SER A 213 5.14 -23.88 -7.61
N GLN A 214 5.55 -23.71 -6.35
CA GLN A 214 6.43 -22.65 -5.89
C GLN A 214 7.67 -22.51 -6.79
N ASN A 215 8.03 -21.26 -7.09
CA ASN A 215 9.22 -20.89 -7.84
C ASN A 215 10.49 -21.51 -7.23
N THR A 216 11.36 -22.03 -8.09
CA THR A 216 12.68 -22.58 -7.72
C THR A 216 13.84 -21.80 -8.34
N GLN A 217 13.54 -20.77 -9.15
CA GLN A 217 14.51 -19.88 -9.79
C GLN A 217 14.83 -18.68 -8.89
N ALA A 218 15.90 -17.95 -9.23
CA ALA A 218 16.32 -16.75 -8.49
C ALA A 218 15.24 -15.66 -8.45
N ASP A 219 14.43 -15.55 -9.51
CA ASP A 219 13.27 -14.66 -9.58
C ASP A 219 12.14 -15.28 -10.42
N CYS A 220 10.94 -14.74 -10.23
CA CYS A 220 9.76 -15.05 -11.03
C CYS A 220 8.92 -13.80 -11.30
N TYR A 221 9.52 -12.60 -11.33
CA TYR A 221 8.78 -11.32 -11.42
C TYR A 221 7.71 -11.30 -12.53
N ALA A 222 8.03 -11.85 -13.69
CA ALA A 222 7.12 -11.89 -14.84
C ALA A 222 6.30 -13.18 -14.98
N THR A 223 6.53 -14.19 -14.13
CA THR A 223 5.93 -15.53 -14.29
C THR A 223 5.21 -16.05 -13.05
N CYS A 224 5.46 -15.49 -11.87
CA CYS A 224 4.64 -15.73 -10.70
C CYS A 224 3.22 -15.21 -10.90
N VAL A 225 2.25 -15.88 -10.27
CA VAL A 225 0.85 -15.46 -10.29
C VAL A 225 0.72 -14.10 -9.63
N ILE A 226 0.30 -13.11 -10.41
CA ILE A 226 -0.02 -11.76 -9.97
C ILE A 226 -1.54 -11.66 -9.92
N MET A 227 -2.11 -11.20 -8.80
CA MET A 227 -3.57 -11.21 -8.61
C MET A 227 -4.30 -10.47 -9.72
N LEU A 228 -3.77 -9.31 -10.11
CA LEU A 228 -4.27 -8.48 -11.19
C LEU A 228 -3.12 -8.13 -12.16
N ARG A 229 -3.09 -8.77 -13.34
CA ARG A 229 -2.05 -8.54 -14.35
C ARG A 229 -2.63 -7.88 -15.60
N VAL A 230 -1.92 -6.91 -16.16
CA VAL A 230 -2.24 -6.30 -17.47
C VAL A 230 -1.06 -6.44 -18.42
N ASN A 231 -1.20 -7.14 -19.54
CA ASN A 231 -0.07 -7.43 -20.45
C ASN A 231 0.25 -6.31 -21.46
N ASN A 232 -0.73 -5.49 -21.84
CA ASN A 232 -0.58 -4.44 -22.86
C ASN A 232 -1.04 -3.08 -22.33
N ALA A 233 -0.44 -2.61 -21.24
CA ALA A 233 -0.97 -1.47 -20.47
C ALA A 233 -0.80 -0.10 -21.13
N ASN A 234 0.07 0.03 -22.13
CA ASN A 234 0.43 1.31 -22.73
C ASN A 234 -0.77 2.08 -23.33
N GLY A 235 -0.87 3.37 -22.99
CA GLY A 235 -1.84 4.31 -23.53
C GLY A 235 -3.27 4.14 -23.02
N GLY A 236 -3.55 3.12 -22.21
CA GLY A 236 -4.89 2.79 -21.73
C GLY A 236 -5.31 3.53 -20.47
N THR A 237 -6.48 3.13 -19.95
CA THR A 237 -6.95 3.51 -18.62
C THR A 237 -7.31 2.26 -17.82
N LEU A 238 -7.07 2.25 -16.52
CA LEU A 238 -7.54 1.21 -15.61
C LEU A 238 -8.33 1.82 -14.46
N THR A 239 -9.59 1.42 -14.32
CA THR A 239 -10.42 1.74 -13.16
C THR A 239 -10.51 0.53 -12.24
N ILE A 240 -10.11 0.67 -10.98
CA ILE A 240 -10.30 -0.34 -9.94
C ILE A 240 -11.26 0.24 -8.90
N ARG A 241 -12.38 -0.44 -8.62
CA ARG A 241 -13.39 0.12 -7.70
C ARG A 241 -14.14 -0.91 -6.86
N GLY A 242 -14.05 -0.79 -5.53
CA GLY A 242 -14.88 -1.52 -4.56
C GLY A 242 -14.48 -2.96 -4.26
N VAL A 243 -13.47 -3.49 -4.97
CA VAL A 243 -13.04 -4.89 -4.84
C VAL A 243 -12.08 -5.09 -3.68
N THR A 244 -12.13 -6.29 -3.10
CA THR A 244 -11.15 -6.77 -2.12
C THR A 244 -10.27 -7.85 -2.72
N VAL A 245 -8.95 -7.69 -2.64
CA VAL A 245 -7.97 -8.74 -2.96
C VAL A 245 -7.51 -9.37 -1.65
N SER A 246 -7.64 -10.68 -1.53
CA SER A 246 -7.23 -11.44 -0.33
C SER A 246 -6.12 -12.43 -0.66
N SER A 247 -5.24 -12.66 0.31
CA SER A 247 -4.25 -13.75 0.28
C SER A 247 -3.43 -13.81 -1.02
N PRO A 248 -2.85 -12.69 -1.51
CA PRO A 248 -2.02 -12.72 -2.70
C PRO A 248 -0.79 -13.65 -2.50
N PRO A 249 -0.44 -14.51 -3.47
CA PRO A 249 0.72 -15.41 -3.37
C PRO A 249 2.06 -14.73 -3.70
N TYR A 250 1.98 -13.51 -4.26
CA TYR A 250 3.07 -12.69 -4.78
C TYR A 250 2.54 -11.24 -4.94
N HIS A 251 3.06 -10.45 -5.88
CA HIS A 251 2.58 -9.09 -6.14
C HIS A 251 1.07 -9.03 -6.40
N SER A 252 0.38 -8.04 -5.83
CA SER A 252 -1.06 -7.84 -6.05
C SER A 252 -1.38 -7.29 -7.45
N PHE A 253 -0.52 -6.45 -8.00
CA PHE A 253 -0.73 -5.82 -9.30
C PHE A 253 0.57 -5.53 -10.03
N VAL A 254 0.62 -5.86 -11.32
CA VAL A 254 1.70 -5.49 -12.24
C VAL A 254 1.11 -5.24 -13.63
N ALA A 255 1.68 -4.28 -14.35
CA ALA A 255 1.33 -3.97 -15.72
C ALA A 255 2.57 -4.03 -16.63
N PHE A 256 2.44 -4.69 -17.77
CA PHE A 256 3.50 -4.88 -18.77
C PHE A 256 3.21 -4.10 -20.07
N PRO A 257 4.24 -3.82 -20.89
CA PRO A 257 5.67 -4.04 -20.60
C PRO A 257 6.18 -3.14 -19.46
N ASP A 258 7.34 -3.45 -18.87
CA ASP A 258 7.96 -2.60 -17.85
C ASP A 258 8.14 -1.16 -18.39
N GLY A 259 7.87 -0.17 -17.55
CA GLY A 259 7.87 1.23 -17.95
C GLY A 259 6.62 1.64 -18.76
N ALA A 260 5.58 0.80 -18.79
CA ALA A 260 4.30 1.16 -19.40
C ALA A 260 3.75 2.47 -18.83
N ARG A 261 2.86 3.11 -19.60
CA ARG A 261 2.11 4.30 -19.14
C ARG A 261 0.62 4.10 -19.32
N MET A 262 -0.11 4.14 -18.22
CA MET A 262 -1.55 3.92 -18.14
C MET A 262 -2.15 4.87 -17.10
N LEU A 263 -3.28 5.50 -17.43
CA LEU A 263 -4.01 6.30 -16.45
C LEU A 263 -4.77 5.38 -15.49
N MET A 264 -4.60 5.54 -14.19
CA MET A 264 -5.31 4.74 -13.20
C MET A 264 -6.26 5.57 -12.34
N GLN A 265 -7.41 4.97 -12.02
CA GLN A 265 -8.38 5.50 -11.06
C GLN A 265 -8.75 4.38 -10.11
N VAL A 266 -8.27 4.47 -8.87
CA VAL A 266 -8.44 3.45 -7.84
C VAL A 266 -9.24 4.01 -6.67
N GLU A 267 -10.36 3.36 -6.34
CA GLU A 267 -11.21 3.80 -5.22
C GLU A 267 -11.81 2.62 -4.46
N TYR A 268 -11.87 2.70 -3.12
CA TYR A 268 -12.47 1.64 -2.29
C TYR A 268 -11.83 0.27 -2.55
N TYR A 269 -10.52 0.27 -2.84
CA TYR A 269 -9.75 -0.96 -3.05
C TYR A 269 -9.24 -1.44 -1.69
N HIS A 270 -9.34 -2.74 -1.44
CA HIS A 270 -8.80 -3.35 -0.24
C HIS A 270 -7.85 -4.49 -0.59
N GLN A 271 -6.71 -4.55 0.09
CA GLN A 271 -5.85 -5.73 0.15
C GLN A 271 -5.84 -6.27 1.57
N VAL A 272 -6.16 -7.54 1.76
CA VAL A 272 -6.25 -8.20 3.08
C VAL A 272 -5.49 -9.53 3.10
N ALA A 273 -5.14 -10.00 4.29
CA ALA A 273 -4.47 -11.30 4.49
C ALA A 273 -3.19 -11.53 3.64
N ALA A 274 -2.47 -10.47 3.30
CA ALA A 274 -1.19 -10.53 2.58
C ALA A 274 -0.03 -10.87 3.52
N TYR A 275 0.06 -12.14 3.90
CA TYR A 275 1.05 -12.62 4.87
C TYR A 275 2.42 -12.89 4.25
N TYR A 276 2.48 -13.45 3.05
CA TYR A 276 3.75 -13.75 2.39
C TYR A 276 4.55 -12.49 2.10
N TRP A 277 5.88 -12.59 2.05
CA TRP A 277 6.74 -11.58 1.42
C TRP A 277 6.32 -11.33 -0.03
N GLN A 278 6.83 -10.24 -0.62
CA GLN A 278 6.53 -9.89 -2.02
C GLN A 278 5.03 -9.72 -2.27
N THR A 279 4.26 -9.38 -1.24
CA THR A 279 2.83 -9.07 -1.37
C THR A 279 2.63 -7.56 -1.41
N ASP A 280 3.32 -6.92 -2.35
CA ASP A 280 3.26 -5.50 -2.65
C ASP A 280 1.82 -5.00 -2.74
N GLY A 281 1.62 -3.73 -2.40
CA GLY A 281 0.43 -3.00 -2.80
C GLY A 281 0.46 -2.65 -4.29
N LEU A 282 -0.18 -1.55 -4.66
CA LEU A 282 -0.32 -1.17 -6.07
C LEU A 282 0.86 -0.34 -6.58
N GLU A 283 1.37 -0.70 -7.76
CA GLU A 283 2.15 0.20 -8.61
C GLU A 283 1.22 1.16 -9.34
N LEU A 284 1.40 2.47 -9.11
CA LEU A 284 0.58 3.52 -9.72
C LEU A 284 1.27 4.10 -10.95
N PHE A 285 0.73 3.78 -12.12
CA PHE A 285 1.29 4.21 -13.41
C PHE A 285 0.91 5.66 -13.75
N SER A 286 1.78 6.36 -14.48
CA SER A 286 1.43 7.67 -15.08
C SER A 286 0.77 7.50 -16.44
N SER A 287 -0.12 8.41 -16.79
CA SER A 287 -0.65 8.51 -18.15
C SER A 287 0.38 9.08 -19.13
N PRO A 288 0.39 8.65 -20.41
CA PRO A 288 1.12 9.36 -21.46
C PRO A 288 0.38 10.64 -21.92
N VAL A 289 -0.87 10.85 -21.50
CA VAL A 289 -1.67 12.03 -21.84
C VAL A 289 -1.24 13.21 -20.96
N ALA A 290 -0.83 14.31 -21.59
CA ALA A 290 -0.43 15.52 -20.88
C ALA A 290 -1.56 16.05 -19.97
N GLY A 291 -1.20 16.37 -18.73
CA GLY A 291 -2.14 16.89 -17.72
C GLY A 291 -3.04 15.84 -17.06
N ALA A 292 -3.04 14.58 -17.51
CA ALA A 292 -3.79 13.52 -16.85
C ALA A 292 -3.10 13.10 -15.54
N VAL A 293 -3.90 12.84 -14.52
CA VAL A 293 -3.45 12.51 -13.16
C VAL A 293 -4.01 11.16 -12.76
N THR A 294 -3.13 10.25 -12.35
CA THR A 294 -3.54 8.97 -11.75
C THR A 294 -3.95 9.20 -10.30
N THR A 295 -5.08 8.62 -9.90
CA THR A 295 -5.63 8.78 -8.55
C THR A 295 -5.82 7.46 -7.82
N MET A 296 -5.55 7.45 -6.52
CA MET A 296 -5.92 6.37 -5.61
C MET A 296 -6.49 6.92 -4.31
N ARG A 297 -7.69 6.49 -3.91
CA ARG A 297 -8.30 6.99 -2.66
C ARG A 297 -9.25 6.04 -1.95
N TRP A 298 -9.43 6.26 -0.65
CA TRP A 298 -10.37 5.52 0.19
C TRP A 298 -10.09 4.02 0.20
N SER A 299 -8.81 3.65 0.31
CA SER A 299 -8.36 2.27 0.16
C SER A 299 -7.70 1.75 1.44
N PHE A 300 -7.62 0.43 1.56
CA PHE A 300 -6.96 -0.27 2.67
C PHE A 300 -5.91 -1.24 2.15
N PHE A 301 -4.77 -1.34 2.83
CA PHE A 301 -3.71 -2.28 2.51
C PHE A 301 -3.20 -3.01 3.74
N HIS A 302 -3.43 -4.31 3.82
CA HIS A 302 -2.54 -5.23 4.53
C HIS A 302 -1.50 -5.73 3.52
N SER A 303 -0.21 -5.52 3.78
CA SER A 303 0.87 -5.86 2.83
C SER A 303 2.19 -6.12 3.56
N ASN A 304 2.93 -7.13 3.10
CA ASN A 304 4.24 -7.51 3.65
C ASN A 304 5.39 -7.24 2.66
N ASP A 305 5.23 -6.22 1.82
CA ASP A 305 6.26 -5.62 0.98
C ASP A 305 5.90 -4.15 0.66
N ASP A 306 6.57 -3.50 -0.30
CA ASP A 306 6.30 -2.12 -0.74
C ASP A 306 4.80 -1.84 -0.92
N VAL A 307 4.21 -0.93 -0.12
CA VAL A 307 2.74 -0.70 -0.12
C VAL A 307 2.30 0.28 -1.20
N ILE A 308 2.85 1.51 -1.19
CA ILE A 308 2.55 2.56 -2.17
C ILE A 308 3.80 2.78 -3.03
N LYS A 309 3.79 2.20 -4.23
CA LYS A 309 4.91 2.23 -5.17
C LYS A 309 4.81 3.46 -6.07
N VAL A 310 5.54 4.51 -5.69
CA VAL A 310 5.61 5.80 -6.38
C VAL A 310 6.70 5.72 -7.44
N TYR A 311 6.40 5.08 -8.57
CA TYR A 311 7.37 4.86 -9.65
C TYR A 311 7.21 5.79 -10.84
N TYR A 312 6.15 6.60 -10.85
CA TYR A 312 5.78 7.47 -11.96
C TYR A 312 5.32 8.86 -11.50
N SER A 313 5.27 9.82 -12.44
CA SER A 313 4.82 11.19 -12.23
C SER A 313 3.30 11.37 -12.17
N ASN A 314 2.85 12.55 -11.73
CA ASN A 314 1.46 13.01 -11.79
C ASN A 314 0.49 12.07 -11.06
N LEU A 315 0.79 11.83 -9.78
CA LEU A 315 0.01 10.95 -8.91
C LEU A 315 -0.64 11.75 -7.78
N VAL A 316 -1.90 11.44 -7.48
CA VAL A 316 -2.61 11.93 -6.30
C VAL A 316 -3.16 10.74 -5.53
N VAL A 317 -2.61 10.50 -4.35
CA VAL A 317 -3.04 9.42 -3.46
C VAL A 317 -3.57 10.02 -2.17
N SER A 318 -4.76 9.60 -1.73
CA SER A 318 -5.35 10.15 -0.53
C SER A 318 -6.22 9.19 0.27
N ASP A 319 -6.31 9.36 1.58
CA ASP A 319 -7.20 8.55 2.44
C ASP A 319 -6.88 7.05 2.36
N ILE A 320 -5.65 6.69 2.70
CA ILE A 320 -5.16 5.32 2.67
C ILE A 320 -4.92 4.83 4.09
N VAL A 321 -5.48 3.67 4.42
CA VAL A 321 -5.22 2.99 5.69
C VAL A 321 -4.30 1.79 5.42
N VAL A 322 -3.23 1.64 6.19
CA VAL A 322 -2.20 0.63 5.99
C VAL A 322 -2.01 -0.18 7.26
N TRP A 323 -2.06 -1.49 7.12
CA TRP A 323 -1.57 -2.47 8.10
C TRP A 323 -0.31 -3.11 7.51
N LYS A 324 0.85 -2.68 8.00
CA LYS A 324 2.14 -3.08 7.44
C LYS A 324 2.64 -4.41 8.05
N GLY A 325 3.12 -5.31 7.21
CA GLY A 325 3.83 -6.52 7.62
C GLY A 325 5.23 -6.25 8.15
N LEU A 326 6.09 -7.28 8.05
CA LEU A 326 7.48 -7.30 8.50
C LEU A 326 8.43 -6.64 7.51
N ASN A 327 8.19 -6.82 6.21
CA ASN A 327 9.13 -6.52 5.13
C ASN A 327 8.67 -5.35 4.25
N GLY A 328 9.62 -4.59 3.71
CA GLY A 328 9.39 -3.43 2.86
C GLY A 328 9.01 -2.16 3.65
N PRO A 329 8.94 -0.99 2.99
CA PRO A 329 8.44 0.27 3.52
C PRO A 329 6.95 0.49 3.20
N VAL A 330 6.38 1.60 3.65
CA VAL A 330 5.01 2.01 3.27
C VAL A 330 5.01 2.78 1.95
N ILE A 331 5.90 3.76 1.78
CA ILE A 331 6.05 4.53 0.54
C ILE A 331 7.42 4.21 -0.07
N GLN A 332 7.46 3.80 -1.34
CA GLN A 332 8.68 3.39 -2.04
C GLN A 332 8.83 4.12 -3.39
N TRP A 333 10.03 4.63 -3.70
CA TRP A 333 10.38 5.09 -5.05
C TRP A 333 11.79 4.73 -5.53
N GLY A 334 12.54 3.93 -4.76
CA GLY A 334 13.88 3.48 -5.09
C GLY A 334 13.91 2.27 -6.03
N TRP A 335 14.80 1.32 -5.72
CA TRP A 335 15.13 0.10 -6.51
C TRP A 335 15.83 0.34 -7.83
N ALA A 336 15.52 1.40 -8.56
CA ALA A 336 16.21 1.81 -9.79
C ALA A 336 16.19 3.33 -9.92
N PRO A 337 17.05 3.94 -10.75
CA PRO A 337 16.91 5.33 -11.14
C PRO A 337 15.55 5.61 -11.81
N ARG A 338 14.89 6.71 -11.46
CA ARG A 338 13.57 7.09 -11.98
C ARG A 338 13.46 8.58 -12.31
N LYS A 339 12.57 8.88 -13.25
CA LYS A 339 12.13 10.25 -13.53
C LYS A 339 10.71 10.45 -13.02
N ILE A 340 10.57 11.13 -11.89
CA ILE A 340 9.30 11.31 -11.17
C ILE A 340 9.11 12.79 -10.90
N SER A 341 7.88 13.27 -11.07
CA SER A 341 7.51 14.64 -10.72
C SER A 341 6.03 14.74 -10.36
N ASN A 342 5.69 15.70 -9.51
CA ASN A 342 4.31 16.07 -9.20
C ASN A 342 3.53 14.91 -8.58
N VAL A 343 3.95 14.51 -7.38
CA VAL A 343 3.29 13.46 -6.60
C VAL A 343 2.75 14.08 -5.32
N SER A 344 1.47 13.85 -5.04
CA SER A 344 0.85 14.24 -3.78
C SER A 344 0.28 13.01 -3.07
N LEU A 345 0.71 12.78 -1.84
CA LEU A 345 0.24 11.76 -0.93
C LEU A 345 -0.38 12.45 0.28
N THR A 346 -1.65 12.19 0.61
CA THR A 346 -2.37 12.93 1.67
C THR A 346 -3.21 12.03 2.56
N ARG A 347 -3.15 12.17 3.89
CA ARG A 347 -3.93 11.34 4.83
C ARG A 347 -3.65 9.85 4.64
N ILE A 348 -2.46 9.44 5.06
CA ILE A 348 -2.04 8.05 5.11
C ILE A 348 -1.91 7.64 6.58
N ASP A 349 -2.63 6.59 6.97
CA ASP A 349 -2.61 6.08 8.33
C ASP A 349 -2.05 4.67 8.37
N VAL A 350 -0.88 4.53 8.95
CA VAL A 350 -0.25 3.24 9.23
C VAL A 350 -0.73 2.81 10.62
N ILE A 351 -1.83 2.05 10.65
CA ILE A 351 -2.52 1.67 11.89
C ILE A 351 -1.79 0.56 12.66
N HIS A 352 -1.01 -0.23 11.94
CA HIS A 352 -0.14 -1.28 12.47
C HIS A 352 1.08 -1.44 11.60
N ASN A 353 2.17 -1.90 12.19
CA ASN A 353 3.34 -2.36 11.46
C ASN A 353 4.08 -3.45 12.24
N ARG A 354 4.80 -4.32 11.53
CA ARG A 354 5.71 -5.31 12.15
C ARG A 354 7.16 -5.13 11.69
N MET A 355 7.50 -3.99 11.12
CA MET A 355 8.83 -3.71 10.59
C MET A 355 9.89 -3.91 11.69
N GLN A 356 10.86 -4.80 11.47
CA GLN A 356 11.84 -5.18 12.49
C GLN A 356 13.27 -5.44 12.00
N TYR A 357 13.47 -5.63 10.68
CA TYR A 357 14.78 -5.99 10.12
C TYR A 357 15.51 -4.75 9.63
N ASP A 358 16.77 -4.59 10.02
CA ASP A 358 17.63 -3.50 9.56
C ASP A 358 18.05 -3.71 8.09
N ASN A 359 17.13 -3.40 7.17
CA ASN A 359 17.31 -3.54 5.72
C ASN A 359 17.16 -2.20 5.00
N HIS A 360 17.80 -2.06 3.85
CA HIS A 360 17.77 -0.80 3.08
C HIS A 360 16.38 -0.43 2.53
N ASN A 361 15.46 -1.37 2.47
CA ASN A 361 14.07 -1.22 2.01
C ASN A 361 13.08 -1.20 3.20
N LEU A 362 13.39 -0.47 4.28
CA LEU A 362 12.53 -0.32 5.46
C LEU A 362 12.15 1.15 5.70
N CYS A 363 11.30 1.39 6.71
CA CYS A 363 10.76 2.66 7.21
C CYS A 363 9.44 3.07 6.55
N LEU A 364 8.79 4.11 7.08
CA LEU A 364 7.54 4.62 6.51
C LEU A 364 7.77 5.16 5.08
N ILE A 365 8.87 5.90 4.89
CA ILE A 365 9.21 6.56 3.63
C ILE A 365 10.56 6.02 3.14
N ASN A 366 10.64 5.50 1.93
CA ASN A 366 11.85 4.84 1.47
C ASN A 366 12.17 5.09 -0.01
N ALA A 367 13.47 5.17 -0.27
CA ALA A 367 14.04 4.97 -1.59
C ALA A 367 15.15 3.93 -1.47
N ALA A 368 14.82 2.66 -1.73
CA ALA A 368 15.74 1.54 -1.59
C ALA A 368 16.94 1.68 -2.53
N LYS A 369 18.07 1.05 -2.15
CA LYS A 369 19.23 0.82 -3.02
C LYS A 369 18.83 0.06 -4.29
N HIS A 370 19.73 0.06 -5.27
CA HIS A 370 19.48 -0.57 -6.56
C HIS A 370 19.18 -2.08 -6.42
N TYR A 371 18.18 -2.63 -7.11
CA TYR A 371 17.76 -4.04 -6.96
C TYR A 371 18.82 -5.05 -7.44
N ILE A 372 19.74 -4.64 -8.32
CA ILE A 372 20.91 -5.45 -8.71
C ILE A 372 21.99 -5.44 -7.62
N ASP A 373 22.09 -4.34 -6.86
CA ASP A 373 23.10 -4.13 -5.82
C ASP A 373 22.57 -4.40 -4.41
N SER A 374 21.29 -4.78 -4.24
CA SER A 374 20.74 -5.20 -2.94
C SER A 374 21.44 -6.45 -2.38
N TYR A 375 22.21 -7.16 -3.22
CA TYR A 375 23.11 -8.25 -2.85
C TYR A 375 24.60 -7.87 -2.80
N ARG A 376 24.96 -6.62 -3.11
CA ARG A 376 26.34 -6.11 -3.16
C ARG A 376 26.53 -5.03 -2.10
N ALA A 377 27.64 -5.08 -1.36
CA ALA A 377 28.00 -4.02 -0.41
C ALA A 377 28.31 -2.65 -1.07
N ALA A 378 28.26 -2.57 -2.40
CA ALA A 378 28.58 -1.37 -3.16
C ALA A 378 27.37 -0.44 -3.23
N ASN A 379 27.55 0.83 -2.84
CA ASN A 379 26.60 1.89 -3.10
C ASN A 379 26.68 2.30 -4.57
N SER A 380 26.24 1.47 -5.51
CA SER A 380 26.30 1.72 -6.96
C SER A 380 24.92 1.69 -7.61
N GLY A 381 24.84 2.06 -8.89
CA GLY A 381 23.58 2.04 -9.65
C GLY A 381 22.85 3.38 -9.73
N ALA A 382 23.46 4.49 -9.26
CA ALA A 382 22.85 5.80 -9.39
C ALA A 382 22.99 6.40 -10.80
N ASP A 383 22.03 7.22 -11.20
CA ASP A 383 22.05 8.06 -12.39
C ASP A 383 21.64 9.50 -12.02
N GLY A 384 22.63 10.38 -11.88
CA GLY A 384 22.43 11.79 -11.56
C GLY A 384 21.70 12.60 -12.66
N SER A 385 21.55 12.07 -13.87
CA SER A 385 20.79 12.72 -14.95
C SER A 385 19.27 12.57 -14.79
N MET A 386 18.83 11.59 -13.99
CA MET A 386 17.42 11.41 -13.64
C MET A 386 17.04 12.26 -12.43
N ILE A 387 15.79 12.72 -12.41
CA ILE A 387 15.28 13.63 -11.40
C ILE A 387 13.98 13.07 -10.83
N VAL A 388 13.95 12.97 -9.51
CA VAL A 388 12.74 12.81 -8.70
C VAL A 388 12.46 14.15 -8.05
N ALA A 389 11.32 14.77 -8.37
CA ALA A 389 11.00 16.11 -7.93
C ALA A 389 9.56 16.29 -7.45
N ASN A 390 9.33 17.34 -6.64
CA ASN A 390 7.99 17.80 -6.27
C ASN A 390 7.11 16.66 -5.71
N ILE A 391 7.61 15.99 -4.68
CA ILE A 391 6.85 15.00 -3.91
C ILE A 391 6.36 15.69 -2.64
N SER A 392 5.05 15.70 -2.41
CA SER A 392 4.44 16.17 -1.16
C SER A 392 3.77 15.02 -0.43
N ILE A 393 4.08 14.86 0.86
CA ILE A 393 3.46 13.92 1.78
C ILE A 393 2.83 14.75 2.90
N THR A 394 1.52 14.70 3.04
CA THR A 394 0.77 15.49 4.02
C THR A 394 -0.10 14.58 4.88
N ASP A 395 -0.12 14.79 6.19
CA ASP A 395 -0.91 14.00 7.14
C ASP A 395 -0.57 12.50 7.09
N LEU A 396 0.71 12.16 7.35
CA LEU A 396 1.15 10.77 7.50
C LEU A 396 1.18 10.43 9.00
N ARG A 397 0.33 9.48 9.44
CA ARG A 397 0.26 9.03 10.82
C ARG A 397 0.72 7.58 10.93
N ALA A 398 1.63 7.28 11.85
CA ALA A 398 1.96 5.92 12.24
C ALA A 398 1.58 5.67 13.69
N GLU A 399 0.64 4.75 13.88
CA GLU A 399 0.12 4.40 15.20
C GLU A 399 0.94 3.26 15.81
N GLY A 400 1.14 3.31 17.12
CA GLY A 400 2.05 2.42 17.84
C GLY A 400 3.52 2.65 17.51
N LYS A 401 4.34 1.62 17.80
CA LYS A 401 5.80 1.69 17.67
C LYS A 401 6.25 1.45 16.23
N VAL A 402 7.20 2.24 15.73
CA VAL A 402 7.86 2.02 14.42
C VAL A 402 9.38 1.99 14.56
N PRO A 403 10.13 1.35 13.64
CA PRO A 403 11.59 1.29 13.74
C PRO A 403 12.30 2.55 13.24
N CYS A 404 11.71 3.27 12.27
CA CYS A 404 12.29 4.44 11.63
C CYS A 404 11.27 5.22 10.78
N THR A 405 11.56 6.49 10.54
CA THR A 405 10.75 7.38 9.67
C THR A 405 11.05 7.14 8.20
N MET A 406 12.32 7.30 7.82
CA MET A 406 12.73 7.30 6.42
C MET A 406 14.16 6.82 6.18
N ARG A 407 14.34 6.16 5.03
CA ARG A 407 15.63 5.77 4.46
C ARG A 407 15.66 6.09 2.99
N ILE A 408 16.50 7.04 2.59
CA ILE A 408 16.57 7.49 1.20
C ILE A 408 18.00 7.25 0.70
N TYR A 409 18.13 6.28 -0.18
CA TYR A 409 19.35 6.01 -0.94
C TYR A 409 19.15 6.62 -2.34
N PRO A 410 19.54 7.89 -2.56
CA PRO A 410 19.27 8.59 -3.81
C PRO A 410 20.00 7.92 -4.99
N LEU A 411 19.28 7.07 -5.72
CA LEU A 411 19.70 6.56 -7.03
C LEU A 411 19.56 7.61 -8.13
N THR A 412 18.90 8.74 -7.84
CA THR A 412 18.69 9.87 -8.74
C THR A 412 18.86 11.19 -8.00
N THR A 413 18.84 12.30 -8.73
CA THR A 413 18.74 13.62 -8.12
C THR A 413 17.36 13.82 -7.49
N LEU A 414 17.30 14.19 -6.20
CA LEU A 414 16.06 14.48 -5.45
C LEU A 414 15.89 15.99 -5.26
N ILE A 415 14.74 16.53 -5.68
CA ILE A 415 14.42 17.97 -5.63
C ILE A 415 13.02 18.21 -5.04
N GLY A 416 12.93 18.81 -3.86
CA GLY A 416 11.67 19.27 -3.29
C GLY A 416 10.80 18.12 -2.79
N LEU A 417 11.30 17.40 -1.78
CA LEU A 417 10.51 16.48 -0.98
C LEU A 417 9.93 17.25 0.21
N ARG A 418 8.60 17.36 0.27
CA ARG A 418 7.89 18.07 1.35
C ARG A 418 7.12 17.07 2.18
N ILE A 419 7.31 17.11 3.49
CA ILE A 419 6.63 16.25 4.45
C ILE A 419 5.99 17.15 5.50
N THR A 420 4.67 17.25 5.49
CA THR A 420 3.92 18.12 6.39
C THR A 420 3.00 17.29 7.27
N ASN A 421 2.98 17.58 8.57
CA ASN A 421 2.14 16.89 9.56
C ASN A 421 2.37 15.37 9.58
N LEU A 422 3.64 14.99 9.77
CA LEU A 422 4.03 13.60 10.03
C LEU A 422 3.93 13.34 11.54
N HIS A 423 3.24 12.28 11.93
CA HIS A 423 3.12 11.87 13.33
C HIS A 423 3.49 10.40 13.50
N ILE A 424 4.31 10.11 14.51
CA ILE A 424 4.66 8.76 14.96
C ILE A 424 4.30 8.67 16.44
N ASP A 425 3.52 7.66 16.86
CA ASP A 425 3.18 7.51 18.28
C ASP A 425 4.45 7.27 19.13
N ASP A 426 5.28 6.27 18.76
CA ASP A 426 6.52 5.95 19.49
C ASP A 426 7.53 5.13 18.64
N TRP A 427 8.73 4.91 19.17
CA TRP A 427 9.75 4.04 18.58
C TRP A 427 9.71 2.63 19.14
N VAL A 428 10.15 1.65 18.33
CA VAL A 428 10.44 0.29 18.80
C VAL A 428 11.55 0.26 19.87
N ASP A 429 11.64 -0.85 20.58
CA ASP A 429 12.67 -1.05 21.60
C ASP A 429 14.09 -0.96 21.01
N SER A 430 15.07 -0.56 21.84
CA SER A 430 16.40 -0.14 21.39
C SER A 430 17.16 -1.17 20.55
N ALA A 431 16.92 -2.46 20.78
CA ALA A 431 17.54 -3.56 20.03
C ALA A 431 17.01 -3.69 18.58
N HIS A 432 15.83 -3.13 18.31
CA HIS A 432 15.15 -3.19 17.00
C HIS A 432 15.08 -1.82 16.34
N LEU A 433 15.70 -0.80 16.95
CA LEU A 433 15.78 0.54 16.39
C LEU A 433 16.62 0.51 15.12
N VAL A 434 16.05 1.04 14.05
CA VAL A 434 16.72 1.16 12.76
C VAL A 434 17.06 2.64 12.53
N SER A 435 18.25 2.93 12.00
CA SER A 435 18.64 4.33 11.75
C SER A 435 17.86 4.89 10.56
N ASN A 436 17.35 6.12 10.69
CA ASN A 436 17.05 6.93 9.51
C ASN A 436 18.36 7.16 8.74
N ASP A 437 18.32 7.09 7.41
CA ASP A 437 19.53 7.10 6.60
C ASP A 437 19.37 7.95 5.33
N LEU A 438 20.42 8.72 5.04
CA LEU A 438 20.64 9.41 3.77
C LEU A 438 22.08 9.09 3.37
N ALA A 439 22.26 8.28 2.33
CA ALA A 439 23.58 7.82 1.92
C ALA A 439 23.77 7.93 0.40
N VAL A 440 24.83 8.65 -0.03
CA VAL A 440 25.13 8.90 -1.44
C VAL A 440 25.33 7.57 -2.15
N GLN A 441 24.68 7.42 -3.29
CA GLN A 441 24.91 6.30 -4.19
C GLN A 441 25.83 6.75 -5.32
N SER A 442 26.86 5.95 -5.60
CA SER A 442 27.81 6.19 -6.67
C SER A 442 27.23 5.80 -8.04
N GLY A 443 27.65 6.52 -9.08
CA GLY A 443 27.31 6.16 -10.46
C GLY A 443 28.02 4.87 -10.91
N VAL A 444 27.38 4.11 -11.80
CA VAL A 444 28.01 2.95 -12.45
C VAL A 444 29.17 3.48 -13.32
N ASN A 445 30.41 3.11 -13.01
CA ASN A 445 31.63 3.49 -13.75
C ASN A 445 32.14 4.94 -13.59
N GLY A 446 31.87 5.62 -12.47
CA GLY A 446 32.33 6.99 -12.24
C GLY A 446 31.46 8.08 -12.88
N ALA A 447 30.24 7.72 -13.30
CA ALA A 447 29.19 8.65 -13.71
C ALA A 447 28.69 9.52 -12.54
N ALA A 448 27.92 10.57 -12.86
CA ALA A 448 27.36 11.48 -11.86
C ALA A 448 26.50 10.72 -10.83
N ASN A 449 26.81 10.94 -9.55
CA ASN A 449 26.08 10.36 -8.42
C ASN A 449 24.66 10.92 -8.34
N GLY A 450 23.71 10.10 -7.87
CA GLY A 450 22.44 10.62 -7.37
C GLY A 450 22.71 11.46 -6.12
N TYR A 451 22.05 12.62 -6.00
CA TYR A 451 22.26 13.54 -4.88
C TYR A 451 20.96 14.21 -4.46
N ILE A 452 20.97 14.82 -3.27
CA ILE A 452 19.83 15.60 -2.76
C ILE A 452 20.15 17.08 -2.97
N ALA A 453 19.22 17.83 -3.58
CA ALA A 453 19.40 19.27 -3.82
C ALA A 453 19.42 20.08 -2.51
N ASP A 454 20.06 21.26 -2.56
CA ASP A 454 20.18 22.13 -1.39
C ASP A 454 18.83 22.67 -0.92
N GLU A 455 18.67 22.71 0.39
CA GLU A 455 17.57 23.37 1.08
C GLU A 455 17.85 24.88 1.30
N VAL A 456 19.06 25.36 0.99
CA VAL A 456 19.47 26.74 1.26
C VAL A 456 18.70 27.77 0.41
N SER A 457 17.87 28.58 1.09
CA SER A 457 17.62 29.97 0.72
C SER A 457 18.78 30.81 1.24
N LEU A 458 19.60 31.38 0.35
CA LEU A 458 20.54 32.43 0.74
C LEU A 458 19.73 33.63 1.25
N SER A 459 19.82 33.87 2.56
CA SER A 459 19.50 35.15 3.22
C SER A 459 18.22 35.86 2.77
N GLY A 460 17.07 35.60 3.41
CA GLY A 460 15.96 36.58 3.33
C GLY A 460 14.51 36.16 3.54
N GLY A 461 14.18 34.93 3.97
CA GLY A 461 12.78 34.59 4.33
C GLY A 461 12.32 33.21 3.85
N PRO A 462 11.04 32.84 4.07
CA PRO A 462 10.52 31.48 4.02
C PRO A 462 10.23 31.03 2.57
N ALA A 463 11.24 31.09 1.69
CA ALA A 463 11.18 30.36 0.43
C ALA A 463 11.61 28.91 0.74
N PRO A 464 10.77 27.89 0.51
CA PRO A 464 11.16 26.52 0.76
C PRO A 464 12.30 26.13 -0.18
N GLY A 465 13.38 25.61 0.38
CA GLY A 465 14.51 25.11 -0.38
C GLY A 465 14.17 23.91 -1.27
N GLN A 466 15.12 23.52 -2.12
CA GLN A 466 14.98 22.43 -3.09
C GLN A 466 15.30 21.04 -2.50
N GLY A 467 15.62 20.95 -1.21
CA GLY A 467 15.95 19.69 -0.52
C GLY A 467 14.75 18.96 0.10
N ILE A 468 14.97 18.34 1.27
CA ILE A 468 13.93 17.68 2.08
C ILE A 468 13.42 18.66 3.13
N HIS A 469 12.13 18.99 3.10
CA HIS A 469 11.52 19.90 4.05
C HIS A 469 10.46 19.18 4.90
N LEU A 470 10.75 19.05 6.20
CA LEU A 470 9.83 18.51 7.19
C LEU A 470 9.17 19.64 7.97
N THR A 471 7.87 19.55 8.14
CA THR A 471 7.10 20.55 8.85
C THR A 471 6.04 19.89 9.72
N ALA A 472 5.95 20.33 10.99
CA ALA A 472 5.06 19.71 11.98
C ALA A 472 5.29 18.19 12.11
N TYR A 473 6.55 17.75 12.07
CA TYR A 473 6.92 16.37 12.37
C TYR A 473 6.92 16.17 13.90
N THR A 474 6.18 15.16 14.38
CA THR A 474 6.09 14.80 15.80
C THR A 474 6.37 13.33 16.06
N VAL A 475 6.95 13.06 17.23
CA VAL A 475 7.07 11.72 17.81
C VAL A 475 6.51 11.77 19.23
N GLY A 476 5.42 11.06 19.49
CA GLY A 476 4.61 11.26 20.69
C GLY A 476 4.17 12.72 20.80
N ASP A 477 4.47 13.34 21.93
CA ASP A 477 4.20 14.76 22.22
C ASP A 477 5.33 15.71 21.77
N LYS A 478 6.43 15.19 21.23
CA LYS A 478 7.63 15.98 20.90
C LYS A 478 7.62 16.43 19.45
N VAL A 479 7.74 17.73 19.25
CA VAL A 479 7.99 18.31 17.92
C VAL A 479 9.46 18.15 17.53
N VAL A 480 9.69 17.65 16.32
CA VAL A 480 11.03 17.48 15.75
C VAL A 480 11.39 18.75 14.99
N VAL A 481 12.44 19.43 15.47
CA VAL A 481 12.99 20.64 14.85
C VAL A 481 14.48 20.47 14.64
N LYS A 482 15.00 21.11 13.59
CA LYS A 482 16.44 21.19 13.34
C LYS A 482 17.05 22.29 14.21
N ASN A 483 17.92 21.91 15.14
CA ASN A 483 18.63 22.86 16.00
C ASN A 483 19.80 23.53 15.25
N VAL A 484 19.98 24.84 15.45
CA VAL A 484 20.94 25.68 14.70
C VAL A 484 22.28 25.85 15.44
N ASP A 485 22.40 25.36 16.68
CA ASP A 485 23.52 25.66 17.58
C ASP A 485 24.86 24.98 17.21
N GLY A 486 24.91 24.22 16.12
CA GLY A 486 26.16 23.61 15.62
C GLY A 486 26.76 22.55 16.55
N THR A 487 26.10 22.20 17.66
CA THR A 487 26.58 21.19 18.63
C THR A 487 26.31 19.76 18.19
N GLY A 488 25.59 19.56 17.08
CA GLY A 488 25.20 18.24 16.58
C GLY A 488 24.11 17.56 17.41
N THR A 489 23.51 18.27 18.37
CA THR A 489 22.46 17.73 19.23
C THR A 489 21.08 18.01 18.62
N TYR A 490 20.69 17.16 17.67
CA TYR A 490 19.32 17.04 17.16
C TYR A 490 18.35 16.85 18.34
N ASN A 491 17.08 17.29 18.24
CA ASN A 491 16.08 16.71 19.14
C ASN A 491 16.06 15.20 18.85
N SER A 492 16.68 14.41 19.73
CA SER A 492 16.89 12.97 19.57
C SER A 492 15.59 12.21 19.32
N ALA A 493 14.44 12.83 19.67
CA ALA A 493 13.11 12.35 19.39
C ALA A 493 12.90 11.97 17.92
N GLY A 494 13.34 12.79 16.96
CA GLY A 494 13.11 12.52 15.53
C GLY A 494 14.05 11.50 14.89
N ARG A 495 15.12 11.14 15.60
CA ARG A 495 16.16 10.18 15.18
C ARG A 495 16.70 10.44 13.77
N LEU A 496 17.05 11.68 13.41
CA LEU A 496 17.58 12.04 12.08
C LEU A 496 19.12 12.25 12.12
N PRO A 497 19.96 11.20 12.26
CA PRO A 497 21.42 11.33 12.42
C PRO A 497 22.14 11.58 11.09
N TRP A 498 21.58 12.42 10.22
CA TRP A 498 22.10 12.57 8.86
C TRP A 498 23.46 13.28 8.87
N PHE A 499 24.41 12.72 8.13
CA PHE A 499 25.79 13.17 8.04
C PHE A 499 25.90 14.67 7.75
N SER A 500 26.97 15.30 8.24
CA SER A 500 27.27 16.73 8.02
C SER A 500 27.24 17.14 6.55
N ALA A 501 27.60 16.22 5.63
CA ALA A 501 27.53 16.42 4.19
C ALA A 501 26.12 16.75 3.66
N TYR A 502 25.07 16.40 4.41
CA TYR A 502 23.67 16.68 4.07
C TYR A 502 23.08 17.85 4.86
N TRP A 503 23.83 18.52 5.73
CA TRP A 503 23.27 19.53 6.62
C TRP A 503 22.53 20.64 5.87
N GLY A 504 23.02 21.07 4.71
CA GLY A 504 22.35 22.07 3.86
C GLY A 504 21.24 21.52 2.95
N LYS A 505 20.92 20.23 3.01
CA LYS A 505 20.00 19.51 2.09
C LYS A 505 18.63 19.22 2.70
N TRP A 506 18.42 19.53 3.97
CA TRP A 506 17.17 19.26 4.65
C TRP A 506 16.90 20.23 5.80
N ASN A 507 15.63 20.31 6.22
CA ASN A 507 15.22 21.07 7.40
C ASN A 507 13.99 20.46 8.06
N ALA A 508 13.82 20.74 9.34
CA ALA A 508 12.68 20.34 10.15
C ALA A 508 12.22 21.53 11.00
N SER A 509 10.95 21.93 10.83
CA SER A 509 10.36 23.10 11.47
C SER A 509 9.02 22.78 12.13
N ALA A 510 8.64 23.59 13.13
CA ALA A 510 7.42 23.38 13.90
C ALA A 510 6.15 23.85 13.18
N SER A 511 6.21 24.88 12.33
CA SER A 511 5.04 25.56 11.76
C SER A 511 4.74 25.15 10.31
N ALA A 512 3.55 24.59 10.08
CA ALA A 512 2.95 24.22 8.78
C ALA A 512 2.92 25.37 7.76
#